data_AF-M1EEM2-F1
#
_entry.id   AF-M1EEM2-F1
#
_cell.length_a   1.000
_cell.length_b   1.000
_cell.length_c   1.000
_cell.angle_alpha   90.00
_cell.angle_beta   90.00
_cell.angle_gamma   90.00
#
_symmetry.space_group_name_H-M   'P 1'
#
loop_
_entity.id
_entity.type
_entity.pdbx_description
1 polymer ?
#
loop_
_entity_poly.entity_id
_entity_poly.type
_entity_poly.pdbx_seq_one_letter_code
_entity_poly.pdbx_strand_id
1 'polypeptide(L)'
;MEEAGDFDNYYGADNQSECEYSDWKSSGALIPAIYLLVFLLGTTGNGLVLWTVFRSSREKRRSADIFIASLAVADLTFVVTLPLWATYTYRDYDWPFGTFACKLSSYVIFVNMYASVFCLTGLSFDRYLAIVRPVANA
;
A
#
# COMPACT_ATOMS: atom_id res chain seq x y z
N MET A 1 53.49 34.03 -30.20
CA MET A 1 52.51 34.56 -29.23
C MET A 1 51.52 33.44 -29.00
N GLU A 2 52.04 32.39 -28.37
CA GLU A 2 51.31 31.30 -27.71
C GLU A 2 50.71 31.84 -26.40
N GLU A 3 49.86 31.02 -25.75
CA GLU A 3 49.19 31.26 -24.46
C GLU A 3 47.77 31.87 -24.51
N ALA A 4 46.84 31.20 -25.22
CA ALA A 4 45.39 31.35 -24.97
C ALA A 4 44.63 30.01 -24.96
N GLY A 5 45.33 28.87 -25.03
CA GLY A 5 44.72 27.54 -25.19
C GLY A 5 44.78 26.63 -23.95
N ASP A 6 45.49 27.02 -22.89
CA ASP A 6 45.73 26.16 -21.72
C ASP A 6 44.92 26.56 -20.46
N PHE A 7 44.31 27.75 -20.44
CA PHE A 7 43.60 28.25 -19.26
C PHE A 7 42.23 27.58 -19.04
N ASP A 8 41.57 27.13 -20.10
CA ASP A 8 40.23 26.54 -20.02
C ASP A 8 40.22 25.07 -19.57
N ASN A 9 41.35 24.35 -19.66
CA ASN A 9 41.45 22.96 -19.18
C ASN A 9 41.68 22.87 -17.67
N TYR A 10 42.01 23.97 -16.99
CA TYR A 10 42.25 23.98 -15.54
C TYR A 10 40.97 24.23 -14.72
N TYR A 11 39.91 24.77 -15.34
CA TYR A 11 38.62 25.09 -14.70
C TYR A 11 37.48 24.11 -15.05
N GLY A 12 37.77 23.01 -15.75
CA GLY A 12 36.81 21.96 -16.10
C GLY A 12 36.83 20.73 -15.20
N ALA A 13 37.46 20.81 -14.03
CA ALA A 13 37.33 19.80 -12.99
C ALA A 13 36.03 20.06 -12.21
N ASP A 14 34.90 19.87 -12.89
CA ASP A 14 33.62 19.79 -12.20
C ASP A 14 33.72 18.71 -11.12
N ASN A 15 33.54 19.14 -9.87
CA ASN A 15 33.40 18.28 -8.70
C ASN A 15 32.14 17.43 -8.87
N GLN A 16 32.28 16.38 -9.65
CA GLN A 16 31.21 15.44 -9.87
C GLN A 16 31.74 14.06 -9.50
N SER A 17 31.70 13.80 -8.19
CA SER A 17 31.33 12.47 -7.72
C SER A 17 29.89 12.21 -8.20
N GLU A 18 29.66 12.06 -9.50
CA GLU A 18 28.40 11.55 -10.03
C GLU A 18 28.32 10.10 -9.60
N CYS A 19 27.45 9.84 -8.63
CA CYS A 19 27.07 8.47 -8.33
C CYS A 19 26.35 7.90 -9.56
N GLU A 20 26.80 6.75 -10.05
CA GLU A 20 26.08 5.99 -11.07
C GLU A 20 24.75 5.51 -10.48
N TYR A 21 23.65 6.14 -10.89
CA TYR A 21 22.30 5.67 -10.59
C TYR A 21 21.87 4.71 -11.70
N SER A 22 21.65 3.43 -11.35
CA SER A 22 21.00 2.49 -12.27
C SER A 22 19.50 2.69 -12.26
N ASP A 23 18.88 2.63 -13.44
CA ASP A 23 17.43 2.53 -13.56
C ASP A 23 16.89 1.28 -12.85
N TRP A 24 15.66 1.40 -12.36
CA TRP A 24 14.94 0.31 -11.71
C TRP A 24 14.64 -0.78 -12.74
N LYS A 25 15.18 -1.99 -12.53
CA LYS A 25 14.92 -3.15 -13.39
C LYS A 25 13.95 -4.10 -12.71
N SER A 26 13.10 -4.74 -13.51
CA SER A 26 12.21 -5.77 -13.00
C SER A 26 13.02 -6.90 -12.37
N SER A 27 12.66 -7.31 -11.15
CA SER A 27 13.25 -8.49 -10.49
C SER A 27 12.74 -9.81 -11.09
N GLY A 28 12.27 -9.78 -12.33
CA GLY A 28 11.63 -10.90 -13.01
C GLY A 28 10.21 -11.17 -12.50
N ALA A 29 9.75 -12.42 -12.69
CA ALA A 29 8.37 -12.80 -12.43
C ALA A 29 8.02 -12.96 -10.94
N LEU A 30 8.99 -12.92 -10.02
CA LEU A 30 8.78 -13.22 -8.61
C LEU A 30 7.87 -12.18 -7.93
N ILE A 31 8.16 -10.89 -8.07
CA ILE A 31 7.37 -9.82 -7.43
C ILE A 31 5.94 -9.77 -8.02
N PRO A 32 5.73 -9.77 -9.35
CA PRO A 32 4.39 -9.83 -9.92
C PRO A 32 3.60 -11.08 -9.49
N ALA A 33 4.25 -12.25 -9.41
CA ALA A 33 3.59 -13.47 -8.94
C ALA A 33 3.12 -13.38 -7.50
N ILE A 34 3.93 -12.78 -6.61
CA ILE A 34 3.55 -12.51 -5.22
C ILE A 34 2.35 -11.57 -5.17
N TYR A 35 2.34 -10.47 -5.94
CA TYR A 35 1.19 -9.56 -5.98
C TYR A 35 -0.10 -10.24 -6.42
N LEU A 36 -0.05 -11.11 -7.44
CA LEU A 36 -1.21 -11.88 -7.88
C LEU A 36 -1.66 -12.90 -6.83
N LEU A 37 -0.74 -13.55 -6.13
CA LEU A 37 -1.07 -14.46 -5.03
C LEU A 37 -1.75 -13.71 -3.88
N VAL A 38 -1.20 -12.56 -3.47
CA VAL A 38 -1.80 -11.69 -2.44
C VAL A 38 -3.16 -11.18 -2.89
N PHE A 39 -3.36 -10.87 -4.17
CA PHE A 39 -4.68 -10.54 -4.71
C PHE A 39 -5.69 -11.67 -4.51
N LEU A 40 -5.34 -12.91 -4.86
CA LEU A 40 -6.23 -14.07 -4.72
C LEU A 40 -6.56 -14.38 -3.26
N LEU A 41 -5.53 -14.45 -2.40
CA LEU A 41 -5.73 -14.73 -0.98
C LEU A 41 -6.44 -13.57 -0.27
N GLY A 42 -6.12 -12.33 -0.62
CA GLY A 42 -6.70 -11.15 -0.02
C GLY A 42 -8.15 -10.93 -0.43
N THR A 43 -8.52 -11.17 -1.68
CA THR A 43 -9.92 -11.09 -2.13
C THR A 43 -10.78 -12.17 -1.48
N THR A 44 -10.31 -13.42 -1.46
CA THR A 44 -11.03 -14.53 -0.83
C THR A 44 -11.13 -14.37 0.68
N GLY A 45 -10.01 -14.07 1.35
CA GLY A 45 -9.95 -13.90 2.81
C GLY A 45 -10.81 -12.73 3.31
N ASN A 46 -10.57 -11.52 2.79
CA ASN A 46 -11.33 -10.35 3.23
C ASN A 46 -12.79 -10.40 2.77
N GLY A 47 -13.07 -11.03 1.62
CA GLY A 47 -14.44 -11.30 1.18
C GLY A 47 -15.19 -12.21 2.14
N LEU A 48 -14.55 -13.27 2.64
CA LEU A 48 -15.13 -14.16 3.65
C LEU A 48 -15.36 -13.45 4.99
N VAL A 49 -14.39 -12.63 5.44
CA VAL A 49 -14.56 -11.81 6.66
C VAL A 49 -15.78 -10.90 6.50
N LEU A 50 -15.87 -10.17 5.40
CA LEU A 50 -17.00 -9.29 5.11
C LEU A 50 -18.32 -10.07 5.10
N TRP A 51 -18.35 -11.23 4.42
CA TRP A 51 -19.52 -12.10 4.35
C TRP A 51 -19.99 -12.58 5.72
N THR A 52 -19.08 -13.00 6.59
CA THR A 52 -19.42 -13.45 7.96
C THR A 52 -19.98 -12.33 8.82
N VAL A 53 -19.41 -11.11 8.72
CA VAL A 53 -19.93 -9.92 9.43
C VAL A 53 -21.31 -9.51 8.90
N PHE A 54 -21.54 -9.59 7.59
CA PHE A 54 -22.85 -9.31 7.00
C PHE A 54 -23.90 -10.35 7.36
N ARG A 55 -23.53 -11.62 7.44
CA ARG A 55 -24.43 -12.72 7.81
C ARG A 55 -24.74 -12.75 9.31
N SER A 56 -23.90 -12.15 10.15
CA SER A 56 -24.17 -12.01 11.58
C SER A 56 -25.36 -11.07 11.82
N SER A 57 -26.33 -11.54 12.62
CA SER A 57 -27.55 -10.78 12.93
C SER A 57 -27.21 -9.47 13.63
N ARG A 58 -27.92 -8.38 13.29
CA ARG A 58 -27.67 -7.02 13.84
C ARG A 58 -27.64 -6.98 15.37
N GLU A 59 -28.41 -7.83 16.02
CA GLU A 59 -28.51 -7.94 17.47
C GLU A 59 -27.26 -8.53 18.15
N LYS A 60 -26.42 -9.24 17.39
CA LYS A 60 -25.14 -9.83 17.86
C LYS A 60 -23.92 -9.04 17.42
N ARG A 61 -24.10 -7.92 16.69
CA ARG A 61 -22.98 -7.12 16.18
C ARG A 61 -22.33 -6.34 17.30
N ARG A 62 -21.05 -6.63 17.55
CA ARG A 62 -20.22 -5.87 18.49
C ARG A 62 -19.66 -4.63 17.81
N SER A 63 -19.31 -3.61 18.59
CA SER A 63 -18.58 -2.42 18.11
C SER A 63 -17.32 -2.80 17.31
N ALA A 64 -16.64 -3.87 17.72
CA ALA A 64 -15.49 -4.46 17.02
C ALA A 64 -15.82 -4.92 15.58
N ASP A 65 -17.02 -5.41 15.31
CA ASP A 65 -17.41 -5.94 13.99
C ASP A 65 -17.49 -4.83 12.93
N ILE A 66 -17.77 -3.59 13.34
CA ILE A 66 -17.80 -2.42 12.45
C ILE A 66 -16.38 -2.05 12.01
N PHE A 67 -15.41 -2.07 12.94
CA PHE A 67 -14.00 -1.86 12.62
C PHE A 67 -13.48 -2.98 11.71
N ILE A 68 -13.82 -4.23 12.00
CA ILE A 68 -13.45 -5.38 11.17
C ILE A 68 -14.04 -5.28 9.76
N ALA A 69 -15.32 -4.89 9.62
CA ALA A 69 -15.92 -4.69 8.31
C ALA A 69 -15.25 -3.55 7.51
N SER A 70 -14.94 -2.44 8.18
CA SER A 70 -14.28 -1.29 7.54
C SER A 70 -12.86 -1.65 7.08
N LEU A 71 -12.14 -2.41 7.88
CA LEU A 71 -10.83 -2.97 7.52
C LEU A 71 -10.93 -3.89 6.31
N ALA A 72 -11.88 -4.84 6.32
CA ALA A 72 -12.08 -5.76 5.20
C ALA A 72 -12.42 -5.03 3.89
N VAL A 73 -13.19 -3.93 3.95
CA VAL A 73 -13.46 -3.09 2.77
C VAL A 73 -12.19 -2.38 2.27
N ALA A 74 -11.38 -1.82 3.18
CA ALA A 74 -10.13 -1.16 2.82
C ALA A 74 -9.08 -2.13 2.25
N ASP A 75 -9.06 -3.37 2.75
CA ASP A 75 -8.20 -4.43 2.22
C ASP A 75 -8.68 -4.88 0.85
N LEU A 76 -9.99 -5.07 0.65
CA LEU A 76 -10.56 -5.43 -0.65
C LEU A 76 -10.26 -4.37 -1.73
N THR A 77 -10.39 -3.09 -1.40
CA THR A 77 -10.06 -2.01 -2.36
C THR A 77 -8.58 -2.00 -2.70
N PHE A 78 -7.70 -2.21 -1.71
CA PHE A 78 -6.26 -2.30 -1.94
C PHE A 78 -5.87 -3.50 -2.79
N VAL A 79 -6.33 -4.71 -2.47
CA VAL A 79 -5.91 -5.92 -3.19
C VAL A 79 -6.35 -5.86 -4.65
N VAL A 80 -7.50 -5.26 -4.97
CA VAL A 80 -7.95 -5.04 -6.36
C VAL A 80 -6.98 -4.15 -7.15
N THR A 81 -6.18 -3.31 -6.50
CA THR A 81 -5.13 -2.53 -7.18
C THR A 81 -3.84 -3.31 -7.44
N LEU A 82 -3.58 -4.43 -6.75
CA LEU A 82 -2.34 -5.21 -6.87
C LEU A 82 -2.06 -5.75 -8.29
N PRO A 83 -3.04 -6.20 -9.09
CA PRO A 83 -2.80 -6.58 -10.48
C PRO A 83 -2.25 -5.43 -11.36
N LEU A 84 -2.62 -4.17 -11.06
CA LEU A 84 -2.06 -3.00 -11.74
C LEU A 84 -0.58 -2.86 -11.39
N TRP A 85 -0.23 -2.99 -10.11
CA TRP A 85 1.16 -2.97 -9.63
C TRP A 85 1.98 -4.15 -10.15
N ALA A 86 1.39 -5.34 -10.28
CA ALA A 86 2.04 -6.50 -10.89
C ALA A 86 2.42 -6.23 -12.34
N THR A 87 1.52 -5.60 -13.10
CA THR A 87 1.79 -5.21 -14.48
C THR A 87 2.88 -4.13 -14.55
N TYR A 88 2.82 -3.14 -13.66
CA TYR A 88 3.82 -2.07 -13.56
C TYR A 88 5.23 -2.62 -13.28
N THR A 89 5.39 -3.48 -12.28
CA THR A 89 6.69 -4.08 -11.94
C THR A 89 7.18 -5.05 -13.01
N TYR A 90 6.27 -5.72 -13.73
CA TYR A 90 6.65 -6.61 -14.83
C TYR A 90 7.15 -5.83 -16.06
N ARG A 91 6.65 -4.61 -16.28
CA ARG A 91 7.04 -3.74 -17.41
C ARG A 91 8.18 -2.79 -17.05
N ASP A 92 9.12 -3.21 -16.21
CA ASP A 92 10.26 -2.39 -15.78
C ASP A 92 9.83 -1.01 -15.25
N TYR A 93 8.78 -0.98 -14.42
CA TYR A 93 8.26 0.24 -13.81
C TYR A 93 7.64 1.23 -14.82
N ASP A 94 7.11 0.72 -15.94
CA ASP A 94 6.27 1.48 -16.88
C ASP A 94 4.77 1.34 -16.53
N TRP A 95 4.04 2.47 -16.47
CA TRP A 95 2.63 2.52 -16.07
C TRP A 95 1.68 2.75 -17.25
N PRO A 96 0.94 1.72 -17.73
CA PRO A 96 0.11 1.85 -18.93
C PRO A 96 -1.35 2.29 -18.67
N PHE A 97 -1.81 2.33 -17.42
CA PHE A 97 -3.24 2.52 -17.07
C PHE A 97 -3.70 3.99 -17.00
N GLY A 98 -2.84 4.92 -17.42
CA GLY A 98 -3.10 6.36 -17.37
C GLY A 98 -2.94 6.98 -15.98
N THR A 99 -3.00 8.31 -15.93
CA THR A 99 -2.69 9.12 -14.74
C THR A 99 -3.73 9.01 -13.63
N PHE A 100 -5.01 8.87 -13.98
CA PHE A 100 -6.09 8.70 -13.01
C PHE A 100 -5.89 7.42 -12.19
N ALA A 101 -5.66 6.30 -12.86
CA ALA A 101 -5.43 5.01 -12.20
C ALA A 101 -4.16 5.04 -11.33
N CYS A 102 -3.09 5.71 -11.78
CA CYS A 102 -1.86 5.87 -11.01
C CYS A 102 -2.09 6.63 -9.69
N LYS A 103 -2.82 7.75 -9.76
CA LYS A 103 -3.16 8.53 -8.56
C LYS A 103 -4.09 7.77 -7.63
N LEU A 104 -5.11 7.11 -8.19
CA LEU A 104 -6.08 6.34 -7.42
C LEU A 104 -5.43 5.13 -6.74
N SER A 105 -4.61 4.35 -7.46
CA SER A 105 -3.93 3.18 -6.89
C SER A 105 -3.00 3.60 -5.76
N SER A 106 -2.21 4.66 -5.96
CA SER A 106 -1.31 5.21 -4.94
C SER A 106 -2.09 5.70 -3.71
N TYR A 107 -3.20 6.41 -3.93
CA TYR A 107 -4.07 6.87 -2.85
C TYR A 107 -4.66 5.71 -2.03
N VAL A 108 -5.13 4.65 -2.70
CA VAL A 108 -5.72 3.48 -2.04
C VAL A 108 -4.71 2.78 -1.12
N ILE A 109 -3.41 2.75 -1.48
CA ILE A 109 -2.35 2.21 -0.61
C ILE A 109 -2.31 2.98 0.73
N PHE A 110 -2.29 4.32 0.67
CA PHE A 110 -2.28 5.14 1.88
C PHE A 110 -3.56 4.98 2.69
N VAL A 111 -4.72 4.94 2.02
CA VAL A 111 -6.01 4.71 2.70
C VAL A 111 -6.00 3.37 3.44
N ASN A 112 -5.51 2.30 2.81
CA ASN A 112 -5.40 1.00 3.46
C ASN A 112 -4.47 1.04 4.69
N MET A 113 -3.30 1.67 4.55
CA MET A 113 -2.35 1.82 5.65
C MET A 113 -2.99 2.55 6.85
N TYR A 114 -3.65 3.69 6.60
CA TYR A 114 -4.29 4.45 7.67
C TYR A 114 -5.51 3.74 8.25
N ALA A 115 -6.35 3.12 7.41
CA ALA A 115 -7.52 2.36 7.85
C ALA A 115 -7.10 1.20 8.77
N SER A 116 -6.02 0.49 8.43
CA SER A 116 -5.46 -0.58 9.24
C SER A 116 -5.03 -0.08 10.62
N VAL A 117 -4.28 1.03 10.68
CA VAL A 117 -3.85 1.64 11.95
C VAL A 117 -5.06 2.09 12.78
N PHE A 118 -6.01 2.79 12.19
CA PHE A 118 -7.21 3.25 12.90
C PHE A 118 -8.08 2.09 13.40
N CYS A 119 -8.22 1.01 12.63
CA CYS A 119 -8.97 -0.16 13.08
C CYS A 119 -8.26 -0.88 14.23
N LEU A 120 -6.95 -1.07 14.17
CA LEU A 120 -6.17 -1.69 15.25
C LEU A 120 -6.23 -0.86 16.54
N THR A 121 -6.12 0.47 16.43
CA THR A 121 -6.27 1.36 17.58
C THR A 121 -7.70 1.33 18.15
N GLY A 122 -8.73 1.31 17.30
CA GLY A 122 -10.13 1.18 17.72
C GLY A 122 -10.41 -0.14 18.43
N LEU A 123 -9.88 -1.26 17.92
CA LEU A 123 -9.97 -2.58 18.56
C LEU A 123 -9.25 -2.60 19.92
N SER A 124 -8.07 -2.00 19.99
CA SER A 124 -7.30 -1.87 21.23
C SER A 124 -8.04 -1.03 22.26
N PHE A 125 -8.69 0.04 21.81
CA PHE A 125 -9.49 0.92 22.65
C PHE A 125 -10.78 0.25 23.14
N ASP A 126 -11.48 -0.51 22.28
CA ASP A 126 -12.63 -1.35 22.66
C ASP A 126 -12.25 -2.34 23.78
N ARG A 127 -11.10 -3.02 23.62
CA ARG A 127 -10.58 -3.93 24.66
C ARG A 127 -10.24 -3.18 25.94
N TYR A 128 -9.58 -2.04 25.85
CA TYR A 128 -9.22 -1.23 27.00
C TYR A 128 -10.46 -0.80 27.80
N LEU A 129 -11.49 -0.29 27.13
CA LEU A 129 -12.74 0.11 27.79
C LEU A 129 -13.45 -1.08 28.43
N ALA A 130 -13.49 -2.24 27.77
CA ALA A 130 -14.09 -3.45 28.34
C ALA A 130 -13.39 -3.94 29.62
N ILE A 131 -12.07 -3.73 29.74
CA ILE A 131 -11.29 -4.12 30.91
C ILE A 131 -11.39 -3.08 32.03
N VAL A 132 -11.24 -1.79 31.70
CA VAL A 132 -11.16 -0.71 32.70
C VAL A 132 -12.54 -0.25 33.18
N ARG A 133 -13.57 -0.35 32.35
CA ARG A 133 -14.94 0.07 32.68
C ARG A 133 -15.94 -1.06 32.44
N PRO A 134 -15.90 -2.15 33.24
CA PRO A 134 -16.84 -3.27 33.10
C PRO A 134 -18.31 -2.88 33.41
N VAL A 135 -18.56 -1.71 34.02
CA VAL A 135 -19.85 -1.35 34.65
C VAL A 135 -20.74 -0.41 33.81
N ALA A 136 -20.33 -0.02 32.60
CA ALA A 136 -21.17 0.83 31.73
C ALA A 136 -22.13 0.04 30.81
N ASN A 137 -22.05 -1.30 30.82
CA ASN A 137 -22.90 -2.21 30.06
C ASN A 137 -23.64 -3.22 30.97
N ALA A 138 -23.94 -2.85 32.22
CA ALA A 138 -24.92 -3.55 33.04
C ALA A 138 -26.29 -2.86 32.92
#